data_AF-A0AAW2M059-F1
#
_entry.id   AF-A0AAW2M059-F1
#
_cell.length_a   1.000
_cell.length_b   1.000
_cell.length_c   1.000
_cell.angle_alpha   90.00
_cell.angle_beta   90.00
_cell.angle_gamma   90.00
#
_symmetry.space_group_name_H-M   'P 1'
#
loop_
_entity.id
_entity.type
_entity.pdbx_description
1 polymer ?
#
loop_
_entity_poly.entity_id
_entity_poly.type
_entity_poly.pdbx_seq_one_letter_code
_entity_poly.pdbx_strand_id
1 'polypeptide(L)'
;MHVLGNAKILESKLKKIHKSAFNNLQLLICVMERKHKGYADLKRIAETSIGIVSQCCLYPNLGKLSSQFLANLALKINAKVGGCTVALYNSLPSQIPRLFRQEEPVIFMGADVTHPHPLE
;
A
#
# COMPACT_ATOMS: atom_id res chain seq x y z
N MET A 1 12.42 -1.60 -20.46
CA MET A 1 12.40 -0.46 -19.51
C MET A 1 11.39 0.65 -19.87
N HIS A 2 10.24 0.35 -20.52
CA HIS A 2 9.34 1.40 -21.09
C HIS A 2 7.90 1.40 -20.52
N VAL A 3 7.55 0.46 -19.63
CA VAL A 3 6.16 0.27 -19.18
C VAL A 3 5.69 1.42 -18.29
N LEU A 4 6.50 1.81 -17.30
CA LEU A 4 6.13 2.90 -16.39
C LEU A 4 6.10 4.27 -17.07
N GLY A 5 6.72 4.44 -18.23
CA GLY A 5 6.71 5.69 -18.98
C GLY A 5 5.44 5.93 -19.81
N ASN A 6 4.53 4.96 -19.89
CA ASN A 6 3.33 5.06 -20.71
C ASN A 6 2.12 4.44 -19.99
N ALA A 7 1.22 5.30 -19.51
CA ALA A 7 0.04 4.90 -18.76
C ALA A 7 -0.86 3.89 -19.50
N LYS A 8 -1.05 4.04 -20.82
CA LYS A 8 -1.88 3.13 -21.62
C LYS A 8 -1.28 1.72 -21.69
N ILE A 9 0.04 1.64 -21.89
CA ILE A 9 0.76 0.36 -21.91
C ILE A 9 0.73 -0.29 -20.53
N LEU A 10 0.93 0.51 -19.48
CA LEU A 10 0.89 0.07 -18.10
C LEU A 10 -0.48 -0.52 -17.73
N GLU A 11 -1.57 0.19 -18.04
CA GLU A 11 -2.93 -0.27 -17.81
C GLU A 11 -3.21 -1.58 -18.56
N SER A 12 -2.85 -1.65 -19.84
CA SER A 12 -3.02 -2.88 -20.64
C SER A 12 -2.28 -4.07 -20.02
N LYS A 13 -1.06 -3.87 -19.50
CA LYS A 13 -0.30 -4.92 -18.82
C LYS A 13 -0.93 -5.33 -17.50
N LEU A 14 -1.35 -4.38 -16.67
CA LEU A 14 -1.99 -4.67 -15.38
C LEU A 14 -3.30 -5.45 -15.58
N LYS A 15 -4.13 -5.07 -16.56
CA LYS A 15 -5.35 -5.82 -16.93
C LYS A 15 -5.04 -7.24 -17.37
N LYS A 16 -4.01 -7.44 -18.18
CA LYS A 16 -3.57 -8.77 -18.61
C LYS A 16 -3.14 -9.62 -17.40
N ILE A 17 -2.33 -9.07 -16.49
CA ILE A 17 -1.89 -9.78 -15.28
C ILE A 17 -3.09 -10.19 -14.42
N HIS A 18 -4.02 -9.27 -14.18
CA HIS A 18 -5.23 -9.55 -13.38
C HIS A 18 -6.09 -10.64 -14.01
N LYS A 19 -6.29 -10.58 -15.33
CA LYS A 19 -7.03 -11.61 -16.08
C LYS A 19 -6.33 -12.97 -16.06
N SER A 20 -4.99 -12.99 -16.18
CA SER A 20 -4.19 -14.22 -16.09
C SER A 20 -4.27 -14.89 -14.71
N ALA A 21 -4.55 -14.11 -13.67
CA ALA A 21 -4.84 -14.61 -12.33
C ALA A 21 -6.32 -14.95 -12.12
N PHE A 22 -7.10 -15.16 -13.19
CA PHE A 22 -8.54 -15.43 -13.17
C PHE A 22 -9.34 -14.38 -12.37
N ASN A 23 -8.89 -13.12 -12.39
CA ASN A 23 -9.44 -12.03 -11.59
C ASN A 23 -9.40 -12.28 -10.06
N ASN A 24 -8.58 -13.23 -9.60
CA ASN A 24 -8.38 -13.56 -8.18
C ASN A 24 -6.99 -13.13 -7.69
N LEU A 25 -6.43 -12.08 -8.28
CA LEU A 25 -5.14 -11.54 -7.87
C LEU A 25 -5.28 -10.79 -6.55
N GLN A 26 -4.68 -11.33 -5.48
CA GLN A 26 -4.75 -10.72 -4.15
C GLN A 26 -3.67 -9.63 -3.91
N LEU A 27 -2.49 -9.79 -4.52
CA LEU A 27 -1.37 -8.87 -4.35
C LEU A 27 -0.46 -8.88 -5.58
N LEU A 28 -0.11 -7.70 -6.07
CA LEU A 28 0.93 -7.52 -7.07
C LEU A 28 2.20 -6.94 -6.44
N ILE A 29 3.31 -7.68 -6.47
CA ILE A 29 4.62 -7.17 -6.07
C ILE A 29 5.36 -6.58 -7.28
N CYS A 30 5.62 -5.28 -7.23
CA CYS A 30 6.30 -4.54 -8.29
C CYS A 30 7.73 -4.21 -7.90
N VAL A 31 8.70 -4.95 -8.45
CA VAL A 31 10.13 -4.63 -8.28
C VAL A 31 10.54 -3.59 -9.32
N MET A 32 10.99 -2.44 -8.85
CA MET A 32 11.38 -1.30 -9.67
C MET A 32 12.89 -1.10 -9.60
N GLU A 33 13.54 -0.91 -10.74
CA GLU A 33 15.00 -0.70 -10.77
C GLU A 33 15.43 0.60 -10.07
N ARG A 34 14.65 1.67 -10.26
CA ARG A 34 14.89 2.99 -9.68
C ARG A 34 13.57 3.73 -9.45
N LYS A 35 13.62 4.83 -8.72
CA LYS A 35 12.49 5.76 -8.60
C LYS A 35 12.09 6.26 -9.99
N HIS A 36 10.79 6.31 -10.28
CA HIS A 36 10.27 6.66 -11.59
C HIS A 36 8.96 7.42 -11.45
N LYS A 37 8.73 8.48 -12.23
CA LYS A 37 7.53 9.33 -12.16
C LYS A 37 6.23 8.53 -12.37
N GLY A 38 6.24 7.60 -13.32
CA GLY A 38 5.13 6.67 -13.57
C GLY A 38 4.80 5.68 -12.44
N TYR A 39 5.52 5.71 -11.31
CA TYR A 39 5.05 5.04 -10.09
C TYR A 39 3.67 5.55 -9.67
N ALA A 40 3.41 6.86 -9.80
CA ALA A 40 2.12 7.44 -9.49
C ALA A 40 1.00 6.88 -10.39
N ASP A 41 1.26 6.75 -11.70
CA ASP A 41 0.32 6.12 -12.63
C ASP A 41 0.11 4.63 -12.32
N LEU A 42 1.17 3.89 -11.98
CA LEU A 42 1.04 2.49 -11.55
C LEU A 42 0.09 2.38 -10.37
N LYS A 43 0.28 3.22 -9.35
CA LYS A 43 -0.54 3.22 -8.15
C LYS A 43 -1.98 3.60 -8.44
N ARG A 44 -2.18 4.74 -9.10
CA ARG A 44 -3.50 5.22 -9.51
C ARG A 44 -4.26 4.17 -10.31
N ILE A 45 -3.67 3.64 -11.38
CA ILE A 45 -4.35 2.70 -12.28
C ILE A 45 -4.64 1.37 -11.58
N ALA A 46 -3.65 0.81 -10.86
CA ALA A 46 -3.83 -0.46 -10.15
C ALA A 46 -4.92 -0.36 -9.10
N GLU A 47 -4.87 0.65 -8.23
CA GLU A 47 -5.72 0.73 -7.03
C GLU A 47 -7.09 1.37 -7.29
N THR A 48 -7.27 2.10 -8.39
CA THR A 48 -8.56 2.71 -8.75
C THR A 48 -9.24 2.02 -9.93
N SER A 49 -8.61 2.02 -11.12
CA SER A 49 -9.26 1.60 -12.36
C SER A 49 -9.40 0.07 -12.49
N ILE A 50 -8.52 -0.68 -11.81
CA ILE A 50 -8.48 -2.15 -11.91
C ILE A 50 -8.82 -2.83 -10.58
N GLY A 51 -8.53 -2.20 -9.43
CA GLY A 51 -8.82 -2.76 -8.10
C GLY A 51 -7.79 -3.79 -7.62
N ILE A 52 -6.51 -3.61 -8.00
CA ILE A 52 -5.41 -4.49 -7.59
C ILE A 52 -4.65 -3.85 -6.42
N VAL A 53 -4.55 -4.59 -5.31
CA VAL A 53 -3.63 -4.26 -4.23
C VAL A 53 -2.19 -4.47 -4.70
N SER A 54 -1.33 -3.46 -4.54
CA SER A 54 0.06 -3.54 -4.99
C SER A 54 1.10 -3.14 -3.94
N GLN A 55 2.24 -3.81 -3.94
CA GLN A 55 3.42 -3.47 -3.13
C GLN A 55 4.63 -3.28 -4.04
N CYS A 56 5.17 -2.06 -4.08
CA CYS A 56 6.37 -1.78 -4.86
C CYS A 56 7.61 -1.74 -3.97
N CYS A 57 8.76 -2.17 -4.50
CA CYS A 57 10.05 -2.01 -3.84
C CYS A 57 11.14 -1.72 -4.88
N LEU A 58 12.24 -1.10 -4.43
CA LEU A 58 13.38 -0.83 -5.30
C LEU A 58 14.32 -2.03 -5.33
N TYR A 59 14.73 -2.46 -6.52
CA TYR A 59 15.67 -3.55 -6.75
C TYR A 59 16.98 -3.39 -5.97
N PRO A 60 17.60 -2.19 -5.86
CA PRO A 60 18.76 -1.98 -4.99
C PRO A 60 18.58 -2.45 -3.54
N ASN A 61 17.35 -2.38 -2.99
CA ASN A 61 17.07 -2.85 -1.63
C ASN A 61 17.01 -4.38 -1.52
N LEU A 62 16.94 -5.09 -2.66
CA LEU A 62 16.95 -6.55 -2.74
C LEU A 62 18.36 -7.12 -2.86
N GLY A 63 19.35 -6.32 -3.28
CA GLY A 63 20.74 -6.76 -3.47
C GLY A 63 21.47 -7.08 -2.15
N LYS A 64 21.15 -6.36 -1.07
CA LYS A 64 21.65 -6.65 0.28
C LYS A 64 20.48 -6.63 1.25
N LEU A 65 19.79 -7.77 1.34
CA LEU A 65 18.62 -7.92 2.19
C LEU A 65 18.99 -7.68 3.66
N SER A 66 18.41 -6.63 4.25
CA SER A 66 18.45 -6.44 5.70
C SER A 66 17.16 -6.96 6.33
N SER A 67 17.28 -7.53 7.53
CA SER A 67 16.13 -7.94 8.33
C SER A 67 15.14 -6.79 8.53
N GLN A 68 15.66 -5.58 8.77
CA GLN A 68 14.84 -4.37 8.90
C GLN A 68 14.05 -4.03 7.63
N PHE A 69 14.68 -4.15 6.45
CA PHE A 69 13.99 -3.88 5.17
C PHE A 69 12.86 -4.88 4.95
N LEU A 70 13.14 -6.18 5.15
CA LEU A 70 12.15 -7.24 4.99
C LEU A 70 10.99 -7.10 5.99
N ALA A 71 11.28 -6.77 7.25
CA ALA A 71 10.26 -6.51 8.26
C ALA A 71 9.36 -5.34 7.83
N ASN A 72 9.93 -4.21 7.44
CA ASN A 72 9.16 -3.04 6.98
C ASN A 72 8.32 -3.33 5.73
N LEU A 73 8.82 -4.18 4.82
CA LEU A 73 8.08 -4.61 3.64
C LEU A 73 6.90 -5.52 4.03
N ALA A 74 7.13 -6.49 4.92
CA ALA A 74 6.11 -7.40 5.42
C ALA A 74 5.00 -6.65 6.17
N LEU A 75 5.34 -5.67 7.01
CA LEU A 75 4.37 -4.81 7.70
C LEU A 75 3.43 -4.10 6.70
N LYS A 76 3.99 -3.55 5.63
CA LYS A 76 3.21 -2.87 4.58
C LYS A 76 2.32 -3.84 3.81
N ILE A 77 2.82 -5.05 3.52
CA ILE A 77 2.03 -6.09 2.86
C ILE A 77 0.87 -6.52 3.75
N ASN A 78 1.14 -6.82 5.03
CA ASN A 78 0.13 -7.26 6.00
C ASN A 78 -1.04 -6.26 6.07
N ALA A 79 -0.74 -4.96 6.26
CA ALA A 79 -1.76 -3.92 6.30
C ALA A 79 -2.59 -3.83 5.01
N LYS A 80 -1.95 -3.99 3.85
CA LYS A 80 -2.60 -3.89 2.53
C LYS A 80 -3.56 -5.04 2.22
N VAL A 81 -3.29 -6.23 2.75
CA VAL A 81 -4.14 -7.40 2.57
C VAL A 81 -5.16 -7.56 3.70
N GLY A 82 -5.34 -6.53 4.53
CA GLY A 82 -6.34 -6.50 5.60
C GLY A 82 -5.88 -7.10 6.93
N GLY A 83 -4.59 -7.40 7.09
CA GLY A 83 -4.02 -7.91 8.32
C GLY A 83 -3.81 -6.82 9.38
N CYS A 84 -3.84 -7.23 10.65
CA CYS A 84 -3.49 -6.41 11.81
C CYS A 84 -2.15 -6.89 12.38
N THR A 85 -1.15 -6.01 12.44
CA THR A 85 0.17 -6.39 12.98
C THR A 85 0.19 -6.30 14.51
N VAL A 86 -0.41 -5.25 15.07
CA VAL A 86 -0.38 -4.96 16.50
C VAL A 86 -1.75 -4.42 16.92
N ALA A 87 -2.25 -4.91 18.05
CA ALA A 87 -3.44 -4.40 18.72
C ALA A 87 -3.08 -3.98 20.15
N LEU A 88 -3.69 -2.91 20.64
CA LEU A 88 -3.54 -2.51 22.04
C LEU A 88 -4.31 -3.50 22.92
N TYR A 89 -3.71 -3.91 24.04
CA TYR A 89 -4.36 -4.80 24.98
C TYR A 89 -5.24 -3.99 25.94
N ASN A 90 -6.55 -4.28 25.93
CA ASN A 90 -7.59 -3.51 26.62
C ASN A 90 -7.56 -3.59 28.16
N SER A 91 -6.63 -4.33 28.77
CA SER A 91 -6.63 -4.55 30.23
C SER A 91 -5.96 -3.44 31.04
N LEU A 92 -5.34 -2.45 30.40
CA LEU A 92 -4.66 -1.36 31.09
C LEU A 92 -5.53 -0.09 31.04
N PRO A 93 -6.09 0.37 32.17
CA PRO A 93 -6.91 1.58 32.27
C PRO A 93 -6.23 2.89 31.80
N SER A 94 -4.93 2.83 31.47
CA SER A 94 -4.11 3.94 31.01
C SER A 94 -3.87 3.96 29.48
N GLN A 95 -4.19 2.89 28.75
CA GLN A 95 -3.93 2.80 27.30
C GLN A 95 -5.07 3.38 26.45
N ILE A 96 -6.30 3.33 26.97
CA ILE A 96 -7.48 3.91 26.34
C ILE A 96 -7.92 5.10 27.22
N PRO A 97 -8.09 6.32 26.66
CA PRO A 97 -8.57 7.46 27.42
C PRO A 97 -9.80 7.09 28.25
N ARG A 98 -9.82 7.46 29.54
CA ARG A 98 -10.91 7.15 30.50
C ARG A 98 -12.30 7.60 30.03
N LEU A 99 -12.35 8.43 28.99
CA LEU A 99 -13.56 8.86 28.30
C LEU A 99 -14.29 7.69 27.61
N PHE A 100 -13.58 6.66 27.15
CA PHE A 100 -14.18 5.54 26.44
C PHE A 100 -14.59 4.44 27.43
N ARG A 101 -15.90 4.22 27.56
CA ARG A 101 -16.47 3.11 28.33
C ARG A 101 -16.40 1.83 27.50
N GLN A 102 -16.07 0.70 28.11
CA GLN A 102 -15.89 -0.59 27.40
C GLN A 102 -17.11 -1.04 26.58
N GLU A 103 -18.31 -0.63 26.97
CA GLU A 103 -19.58 -1.03 26.34
C GLU A 103 -20.08 -0.04 25.29
N GLU A 104 -19.40 1.09 25.09
CA GLU A 104 -19.82 2.11 24.12
C GLU A 104 -18.96 2.00 22.85
N PRO A 105 -19.55 1.70 21.68
CA PRO A 105 -18.79 1.62 20.44
C PRO A 105 -18.23 2.99 20.06
N VAL A 106 -16.91 3.07 19.87
CA VAL A 106 -16.19 4.29 19.53
C VAL A 106 -15.49 4.12 18.18
N ILE A 107 -15.51 5.17 17.36
CA ILE A 107 -14.77 5.25 16.10
C ILE A 107 -13.74 6.38 16.16
N PHE A 108 -12.51 6.09 15.72
CA PHE A 108 -11.46 7.09 15.53
C PHE A 108 -11.44 7.51 14.06
N MET A 109 -11.58 8.82 13.80
CA MET A 109 -11.53 9.40 12.45
C MET A 109 -10.36 10.38 12.34
N GLY A 110 -9.62 10.31 11.23
CA GLY A 110 -8.55 11.27 10.90
C GLY A 110 -8.88 12.00 9.60
N ALA A 111 -8.65 13.31 9.55
CA ALA A 111 -8.84 14.15 8.38
C ALA A 111 -7.63 15.07 8.19
N ASP A 112 -7.22 15.27 6.95
CA ASP A 112 -6.10 16.12 6.55
C ASP A 112 -6.46 16.89 5.27
N VAL A 113 -5.95 18.12 5.13
CA VAL A 113 -6.08 18.94 3.91
C VAL A 113 -4.68 19.31 3.44
N THR A 114 -4.32 18.84 2.26
CA THR A 114 -3.07 19.22 1.59
C THR A 114 -3.40 20.11 0.38
N HIS A 115 -2.85 21.33 0.36
CA HIS A 115 -2.95 22.23 -0.79
C HIS A 115 -1.83 21.95 -1.81
N PRO A 116 -2.10 22.06 -3.13
CA PRO A 116 -1.07 21.88 -4.16
C PRO A 116 0.02 22.94 -4.00
N HIS A 117 1.24 22.61 -4.41
CA HIS A 117 2.32 23.59 -4.42
C HIS A 117 1.96 24.72 -5.39
N PRO A 118 2.18 26.01 -5.06
CA PRO A 118 1.78 27.15 -5.91
C PRO A 118 2.39 27.19 -7.33
N LEU A 119 3.26 26.25 -7.69
CA LEU A 119 4.07 26.24 -8.91
C LEU A 119 4.00 24.90 -9.66
N GLU A 120 3.07 24.00 -9.30
CA GLU A 120 2.73 22.81 -10.09
C GLU A 120 1.46 23.01 -10.92
#